data_AF-A0A094FNW2-F1
#
_entry.id   AF-A0A094FNW2-F1
#
_cell.length_a   1.000
_cell.length_b   1.000
_cell.length_c   1.000
_cell.angle_alpha   90.00
_cell.angle_beta   90.00
_cell.angle_gamma   90.00
#
_symmetry.space_group_name_H-M   'P 1'
#
loop_
_entity.id
_entity.type
_entity.pdbx_description
1 polymer ?
#
loop_
_entity_poly.entity_id
_entity_poly.type
_entity_poly.pdbx_seq_one_letter_code
_entity_poly.pdbx_strand_id
1 'polypeptide(L)'
;HGDHQLSKDASADILKLLPKAKTILIAGGGAVGVETTGEIAYNYGGKDVTILSGGTRLLPRLKHTGIAKSAEKQLESLNSLNVKIVHNIKVASSTKLPDGKASVKLSDGSTKTVDVFIDATGGKPNTGFLPASWLDGSKRVVTDTSTLRATKAPAGVYSLGDVASFSKNSIMDAEWSVPALCYSIWSDLGGNSTKGNALKEKKYKQMEADMQIVPIGPNGGVGVLFGWQIPSFLVKTLKSKTYFLEKAAGKATGEDVLKA
;
A
#
# COMPACT_ATOMS: atom_id res chain seq x y z
N HIS A 1 -0.38 16.97 5.65
CA HIS A 1 -1.45 15.99 5.31
C HIS A 1 -2.76 16.72 5.40
N GLY A 2 -3.65 16.56 4.41
CA GLY A 2 -5.00 17.13 4.48
C GLY A 2 -6.02 16.05 4.87
N ASP A 3 -7.29 16.42 4.89
CA ASP A 3 -8.38 15.52 5.27
C ASP A 3 -8.66 14.45 4.21
N HIS A 4 -9.32 13.35 4.61
CA HIS A 4 -9.72 12.22 3.78
C HIS A 4 -10.54 12.64 2.54
N GLN A 5 -11.23 13.78 2.59
CA GLN A 5 -11.96 14.32 1.47
C GLN A 5 -11.05 14.61 0.25
N LEU A 6 -9.79 15.02 0.46
CA LEU A 6 -8.83 15.22 -0.63
C LEU A 6 -8.58 13.92 -1.41
N SER A 7 -8.47 12.79 -0.71
CA SER A 7 -8.28 11.47 -1.34
C SER A 7 -9.54 11.02 -2.10
N LYS A 8 -10.73 11.32 -1.55
CA LYS A 8 -12.01 11.03 -2.21
C LYS A 8 -12.17 11.85 -3.49
N ASP A 9 -11.89 13.14 -3.42
CA ASP A 9 -11.99 14.06 -4.56
C ASP A 9 -10.98 13.70 -5.65
N ALA A 10 -9.71 13.44 -5.28
CA ALA A 10 -8.70 12.99 -6.23
C ALA A 10 -9.09 11.68 -6.93
N SER A 11 -9.64 10.72 -6.19
CA SER A 11 -10.14 9.45 -6.77
C SER A 11 -11.32 9.69 -7.72
N ALA A 12 -12.28 10.53 -7.33
CA ALA A 12 -13.44 10.86 -8.16
C ALA A 12 -13.02 11.59 -9.44
N ASP A 13 -12.04 12.49 -9.36
CA ASP A 13 -11.50 13.22 -10.51
C ASP A 13 -10.80 12.28 -11.49
N ILE A 14 -9.97 11.34 -11.00
CA ILE A 14 -9.34 10.32 -11.85
C ILE A 14 -10.42 9.50 -12.56
N LEU A 15 -11.43 9.02 -11.84
CA LEU A 15 -12.53 8.22 -12.42
C LEU A 15 -13.31 8.97 -13.51
N LYS A 16 -13.51 10.28 -13.37
CA LYS A 16 -14.15 11.11 -14.41
C LYS A 16 -13.29 11.25 -15.67
N LEU A 17 -11.97 11.23 -15.54
CA LEU A 17 -11.03 11.43 -16.65
C LEU A 17 -10.73 10.13 -17.43
N LEU A 18 -10.69 8.98 -16.75
CA LEU A 18 -10.32 7.69 -17.33
C LEU A 18 -11.10 7.30 -18.61
N PRO A 19 -12.43 7.51 -18.72
CA PRO A 19 -13.16 7.18 -19.94
C PRO A 19 -12.61 7.89 -21.19
N LYS A 20 -12.21 9.16 -21.04
CA LYS A 20 -11.76 10.03 -22.14
C LYS A 20 -10.24 9.99 -22.38
N ALA A 21 -9.48 9.50 -21.41
CA ALA A 21 -8.03 9.44 -21.47
C ALA A 21 -7.56 8.48 -22.58
N LYS A 22 -6.58 8.91 -23.37
CA LYS A 22 -5.85 8.05 -24.32
C LYS A 22 -4.51 7.62 -23.75
N THR A 23 -3.84 8.51 -23.01
CA THR A 23 -2.54 8.27 -22.39
C THR A 23 -2.62 8.34 -20.87
N ILE A 24 -2.14 7.30 -20.19
CA ILE A 24 -2.14 7.20 -18.73
C ILE A 24 -0.72 6.89 -18.26
N LEU A 25 -0.21 7.68 -17.31
CA LEU A 25 1.05 7.41 -16.63
C LEU A 25 0.77 7.03 -15.17
N ILE A 26 1.19 5.84 -14.76
CA ILE A 26 1.11 5.35 -13.38
C ILE A 26 2.51 5.34 -12.80
N ALA A 27 2.79 6.17 -11.80
CA ALA A 27 4.07 6.17 -11.11
C ALA A 27 4.02 5.24 -9.90
N GLY A 28 4.83 4.18 -9.89
CA GLY A 28 4.95 3.25 -8.77
C GLY A 28 4.73 1.80 -9.20
N GLY A 29 5.83 1.04 -9.32
CA GLY A 29 5.81 -0.37 -9.68
C GLY A 29 5.43 -1.34 -8.54
N GLY A 30 4.80 -0.85 -7.47
CA GLY A 30 4.31 -1.67 -6.36
C GLY A 30 2.94 -2.31 -6.64
N ALA A 31 2.37 -3.02 -5.67
CA ALA A 31 1.08 -3.69 -5.82
C ALA A 31 -0.04 -2.74 -6.27
N VAL A 32 -0.10 -1.53 -5.70
CA VAL A 32 -1.10 -0.52 -6.08
C VAL A 32 -1.03 -0.17 -7.56
N GLY A 33 0.16 0.10 -8.11
CA GLY A 33 0.31 0.44 -9.53
C GLY A 33 -0.01 -0.73 -10.46
N VAL A 34 0.37 -1.95 -10.07
CA VAL A 34 0.05 -3.17 -10.83
C VAL A 34 -1.45 -3.44 -10.85
N GLU A 35 -2.11 -3.40 -9.69
CA GLU A 35 -3.56 -3.57 -9.55
C GLU A 35 -4.32 -2.49 -10.34
N THR A 36 -3.91 -1.22 -10.20
CA THR A 36 -4.51 -0.10 -10.93
C THR A 36 -4.41 -0.30 -12.44
N THR A 37 -3.28 -0.79 -12.94
CA THR A 37 -3.11 -1.07 -14.38
C THR A 37 -4.07 -2.17 -14.85
N GLY A 38 -4.19 -3.26 -14.08
CA GLY A 38 -5.12 -4.35 -14.37
C GLY A 38 -6.59 -3.91 -14.35
N GLU A 39 -6.99 -3.07 -13.39
CA GLU A 39 -8.35 -2.53 -13.34
C GLU A 39 -8.65 -1.55 -14.47
N ILE A 40 -7.68 -0.74 -14.88
CA ILE A 40 -7.84 0.11 -16.06
C ILE A 40 -8.05 -0.76 -17.29
N ALA A 41 -7.27 -1.83 -17.46
CA ALA A 41 -7.42 -2.73 -18.60
C ALA A 41 -8.78 -3.42 -18.66
N TYR A 42 -9.32 -3.78 -17.49
CA TYR A 42 -10.62 -4.43 -17.38
C TYR A 42 -11.77 -3.46 -17.72
N ASN A 43 -11.72 -2.25 -17.18
CA ASN A 43 -12.84 -1.29 -17.28
C ASN A 43 -12.75 -0.39 -18.51
N TYR A 44 -11.55 -0.17 -19.06
CA TYR A 44 -11.32 0.80 -20.12
C TYR A 44 -10.28 0.31 -21.15
N GLY A 45 -10.75 -0.19 -22.28
CA GLY A 45 -9.88 -0.60 -23.39
C GLY A 45 -9.39 0.56 -24.27
N GLY A 46 -8.44 0.27 -25.15
CA GLY A 46 -7.94 1.15 -26.21
C GLY A 46 -7.06 2.31 -25.72
N LYS A 47 -6.29 2.11 -24.64
CA LYS A 47 -5.44 3.16 -24.04
C LYS A 47 -3.97 2.78 -24.03
N ASP A 48 -3.12 3.80 -24.12
CA ASP A 48 -1.68 3.69 -23.89
C ASP A 48 -1.39 3.92 -22.40
N VAL A 49 -0.96 2.88 -21.70
CA VAL A 49 -0.69 2.94 -20.27
C VAL A 49 0.80 2.70 -20.02
N THR A 50 1.47 3.66 -19.39
CA THR A 50 2.85 3.50 -18.95
C THR A 50 2.91 3.37 -17.44
N ILE A 51 3.45 2.26 -16.94
CA ILE A 51 3.76 2.07 -15.52
C ILE A 51 5.26 2.27 -15.28
N LEU A 52 5.60 3.13 -14.32
CA LEU A 52 6.97 3.43 -13.93
C LEU A 52 7.34 2.68 -12.65
N SER A 53 8.46 1.96 -12.68
CA SER A 53 9.13 1.47 -11.48
C SER A 53 10.41 2.27 -11.23
N GLY A 54 10.55 2.79 -10.01
CA GLY A 54 11.78 3.45 -9.58
C GLY A 54 12.95 2.50 -9.34
N GLY A 55 12.73 1.18 -9.42
CA GLY A 55 13.75 0.15 -9.34
C GLY A 55 13.79 -0.72 -10.60
N THR A 56 14.52 -1.82 -10.54
CA THR A 56 14.81 -2.70 -11.69
C THR A 56 13.69 -3.65 -12.09
N ARG A 57 12.58 -3.68 -11.34
CA ARG A 57 11.44 -4.60 -11.56
C ARG A 57 10.15 -4.08 -10.95
N LEU A 58 9.01 -4.68 -11.31
CA LEU A 58 7.77 -4.55 -10.55
C LEU A 58 7.80 -5.35 -9.24
N LEU A 59 6.90 -5.01 -8.33
CA LEU A 59 6.71 -5.63 -7.01
C LEU A 59 8.03 -5.77 -6.21
N PRO A 60 8.81 -4.68 -6.04
CA PRO A 60 10.18 -4.75 -5.53
C PRO A 60 10.28 -5.21 -4.07
N ARG A 61 9.19 -5.15 -3.30
CA ARG A 61 9.13 -5.59 -1.90
C ARG A 61 9.06 -7.10 -1.73
N LEU A 62 8.68 -7.84 -2.78
CA LEU A 62 8.64 -9.30 -2.74
C LEU A 62 10.02 -9.88 -3.00
N LYS A 63 10.54 -10.67 -2.06
CA LYS A 63 11.79 -11.44 -2.17
C LYS A 63 11.74 -12.40 -3.37
N HIS A 64 10.56 -12.96 -3.69
CA HIS A 64 10.39 -13.87 -4.81
C HIS A 64 10.41 -13.13 -6.17
N THR A 65 11.57 -13.06 -6.82
CA THR A 65 11.76 -12.29 -8.07
C THR A 65 10.96 -12.82 -9.26
N GLY A 66 10.64 -14.12 -9.30
CA GLY A 66 9.83 -14.72 -10.37
C GLY A 66 8.40 -14.17 -10.47
N ILE A 67 7.89 -13.58 -9.38
CA ILE A 67 6.56 -12.96 -9.34
C ILE A 67 6.55 -11.66 -10.15
N ALA A 68 7.63 -10.89 -10.10
CA ALA A 68 7.74 -9.64 -10.85
C ALA A 68 7.63 -9.89 -12.36
N LYS A 69 8.43 -10.84 -12.88
CA LYS A 69 8.37 -11.26 -14.29
C LYS A 69 6.98 -11.78 -14.69
N SER A 70 6.34 -12.54 -13.80
CA SER A 70 4.98 -13.03 -14.04
C SER A 70 3.97 -11.89 -14.12
N ALA A 71 4.10 -10.88 -13.26
CA ALA A 71 3.23 -9.70 -13.28
C ALA A 71 3.44 -8.87 -14.55
N GLU A 72 4.70 -8.62 -14.93
CA GLU A 72 5.07 -7.89 -16.14
C GLU A 72 4.49 -8.57 -17.38
N LYS A 73 4.70 -9.88 -17.53
CA LYS A 73 4.12 -10.67 -18.63
C LYS A 73 2.59 -10.61 -18.65
N GLN A 74 1.94 -10.71 -17.48
CA GLN A 74 0.48 -10.62 -17.42
C GLN A 74 -0.01 -9.24 -17.85
N LEU A 75 0.62 -8.16 -17.38
CA LEU A 75 0.28 -6.78 -17.76
C LEU A 75 0.48 -6.53 -19.26
N GLU A 76 1.60 -6.96 -19.83
CA GLU A 76 1.90 -6.82 -21.27
C GLU A 76 0.96 -7.65 -22.15
N SER A 77 0.40 -8.75 -21.62
CA SER A 77 -0.59 -9.59 -22.33
C SER A 77 -2.02 -9.05 -22.30
N LEU A 78 -2.26 -7.90 -21.65
CA LEU A 78 -3.58 -7.27 -21.59
C LEU A 78 -3.92 -6.64 -22.95
N ASN A 79 -4.46 -7.43 -23.88
CA ASN A 79 -4.80 -6.99 -25.25
C ASN A 79 -5.77 -5.79 -25.32
N SER A 80 -6.47 -5.46 -24.22
CA SER A 80 -7.32 -4.28 -24.15
C SER A 80 -6.51 -2.98 -24.01
N LEU A 81 -5.23 -3.05 -23.65
CA LEU A 81 -4.34 -1.90 -23.48
C LEU A 81 -3.04 -2.07 -24.26
N ASN A 82 -2.38 -0.95 -24.53
CA ASN A 82 -0.97 -0.93 -24.87
C ASN A 82 -0.16 -0.58 -23.61
N VAL A 83 0.23 -1.61 -22.85
CA VAL A 83 0.96 -1.44 -21.58
C VAL A 83 2.46 -1.36 -21.85
N LYS A 84 3.09 -0.27 -21.38
CA LYS A 84 4.54 -0.09 -21.36
C LYS A 84 5.05 -0.06 -19.93
N ILE A 85 5.99 -0.93 -19.62
CA ILE A 85 6.65 -0.99 -18.31
C ILE A 85 8.03 -0.32 -18.44
N VAL A 86 8.34 0.63 -17.55
CA VAL A 86 9.62 1.33 -17.56
C VAL A 86 10.26 1.26 -16.18
N HIS A 87 11.45 0.66 -16.12
CA HIS A 87 12.24 0.50 -14.89
C HIS A 87 13.25 1.62 -14.70
N ASN A 88 13.78 1.74 -13.48
CA ASN A 88 14.80 2.71 -13.08
C ASN A 88 14.42 4.18 -13.36
N ILE A 89 13.13 4.47 -13.46
CA ILE A 89 12.61 5.82 -13.72
C ILE A 89 11.64 6.20 -12.60
N LYS A 90 11.88 7.38 -12.04
CA LYS A 90 11.02 7.98 -11.00
C LYS A 90 10.40 9.27 -11.53
N VAL A 91 9.25 9.64 -10.98
CA VAL A 91 8.70 10.99 -11.16
C VAL A 91 9.45 11.93 -10.23
N ALA A 92 10.00 13.01 -10.79
CA ALA A 92 10.64 14.09 -10.04
C ALA A 92 9.62 15.14 -9.60
N SER A 93 8.68 15.48 -10.48
CA SER A 93 7.58 16.41 -10.20
C SER A 93 6.44 16.20 -11.19
N SER A 94 5.23 16.60 -10.80
CA SER A 94 4.07 16.66 -11.70
C SER A 94 3.32 17.97 -11.52
N THR A 95 2.64 18.42 -12.57
CA THR A 95 1.82 19.64 -12.55
C THR A 95 0.60 19.44 -13.42
N LYS A 96 -0.57 19.82 -12.91
CA LYS A 96 -1.82 19.83 -13.69
C LYS A 96 -1.82 21.04 -14.61
N LEU A 97 -2.08 20.81 -15.89
CA LEU A 97 -2.11 21.82 -16.93
C LEU A 97 -3.52 22.44 -17.05
N PRO A 98 -3.66 23.64 -17.65
CA PRO A 98 -4.95 24.31 -17.82
C PRO A 98 -5.98 23.50 -18.63
N ASP A 99 -5.52 22.64 -19.54
CA ASP A 99 -6.37 21.74 -20.35
C ASP A 99 -6.78 20.46 -19.61
N GLY A 100 -6.40 20.33 -18.33
CA GLY A 100 -6.71 19.18 -17.48
C GLY A 100 -5.70 18.04 -17.55
N LYS A 101 -4.73 18.09 -18.48
CA LYS A 101 -3.65 17.09 -18.58
C LYS A 101 -2.63 17.23 -17.47
N ALA A 102 -1.72 16.28 -17.37
CA ALA A 102 -0.59 16.33 -16.46
C ALA A 102 0.73 16.43 -17.22
N SER A 103 1.56 17.41 -16.85
CA SER A 103 2.97 17.45 -17.21
C SER A 103 3.78 16.79 -16.11
N VAL A 104 4.56 15.76 -16.45
CA VAL A 104 5.29 14.92 -15.50
C VAL A 104 6.77 14.92 -15.87
N LYS A 105 7.60 15.48 -14.98
CA LYS A 105 9.06 15.48 -15.10
C LYS A 105 9.61 14.19 -14.50
N LEU A 106 10.48 13.51 -15.24
CA LEU A 106 11.06 12.23 -14.86
C LEU A 106 12.50 12.40 -14.38
N SER A 107 13.02 11.38 -13.69
CA SER A 107 14.36 11.37 -13.11
C SER A 107 15.49 11.33 -14.13
N ASP A 108 15.20 10.98 -15.39
CA ASP A 108 16.14 11.06 -16.51
C ASP A 108 16.19 12.45 -17.16
N GLY A 109 15.46 13.43 -16.61
CA GLY A 109 15.36 14.80 -17.12
C GLY A 109 14.30 14.99 -18.20
N SER A 110 13.71 13.91 -18.73
CA SER A 110 12.63 14.02 -19.71
C SER A 110 11.33 14.50 -19.06
N THR A 111 10.42 15.02 -19.90
CA THR A 111 9.08 15.45 -19.47
C THR A 111 8.04 14.80 -20.37
N LYS A 112 6.98 14.27 -19.78
CA LYS A 112 5.84 13.67 -20.50
C LYS A 112 4.58 14.46 -20.20
N THR A 113 3.80 14.76 -21.24
CA THR A 113 2.43 15.24 -21.08
C THR A 113 1.48 14.08 -21.30
N VAL A 114 0.59 13.80 -20.34
CA VAL A 114 -0.36 12.69 -20.39
C VAL A 114 -1.76 13.15 -19.99
N ASP A 115 -2.78 12.46 -20.47
CA ASP A 115 -4.17 12.81 -20.14
C ASP A 115 -4.49 12.56 -18.67
N VAL A 116 -3.96 11.45 -18.11
CA VAL A 116 -4.12 11.10 -16.69
C VAL A 116 -2.78 10.69 -16.10
N PHE A 117 -2.44 11.30 -14.96
CA PHE A 117 -1.34 10.89 -14.11
C PHE A 117 -1.89 10.31 -12.81
N ILE A 118 -1.43 9.10 -12.44
CA ILE A 118 -1.77 8.43 -11.19
C ILE A 118 -0.50 8.22 -10.38
N ASP A 119 -0.44 8.84 -9.20
CA ASP A 119 0.65 8.64 -8.26
C ASP A 119 0.35 7.43 -7.35
N ALA A 120 1.03 6.33 -7.61
CA ALA A 120 1.01 5.09 -6.85
C ALA A 120 2.37 4.80 -6.19
N THR A 121 3.19 5.83 -5.92
CA THR A 121 4.54 5.67 -5.36
C THR A 121 4.55 5.31 -3.86
N GLY A 122 3.39 5.41 -3.20
CA GLY A 122 3.17 5.10 -1.79
C GLY A 122 3.06 6.35 -0.92
N GLY A 123 2.55 6.17 0.29
CA GLY A 123 2.36 7.25 1.26
C GLY A 123 3.64 7.63 2.01
N LYS A 124 3.66 8.87 2.51
CA LYS A 124 4.62 9.33 3.53
C LYS A 124 3.97 9.23 4.91
N PRO A 125 4.70 8.82 5.97
CA PRO A 125 4.17 8.81 7.32
C PRO A 125 3.58 10.17 7.73
N ASN A 126 2.43 10.16 8.39
CA ASN A 126 1.82 11.36 8.97
C ASN A 126 2.38 11.61 10.38
N THR A 127 3.65 11.99 10.45
CA THR A 127 4.41 12.15 11.70
C THR A 127 5.03 13.53 11.84
N GLY A 128 4.75 14.45 10.92
CA GLY A 128 5.37 15.79 10.89
C GLY A 128 5.04 16.68 12.09
N PHE A 129 4.00 16.34 12.86
CA PHE A 129 3.62 17.01 14.10
C PHE A 129 4.41 16.51 15.32
N LEU A 130 5.17 15.43 15.18
CA LEU A 130 5.93 14.81 16.27
C LEU A 130 7.36 15.37 16.34
N PRO A 131 7.98 15.39 17.53
CA PRO A 131 9.39 15.75 17.68
C PRO A 131 10.28 14.86 16.80
N ALA A 132 11.22 15.48 16.08
CA ALA A 132 12.13 14.74 15.21
C ALA A 132 12.99 13.70 15.95
N SER A 133 13.25 13.91 17.24
CA SER A 133 13.98 12.98 18.11
C SER A 133 13.25 11.64 18.31
N TRP A 134 11.93 11.60 18.11
CA TRP A 134 11.13 10.37 18.23
C TRP A 134 11.17 9.51 16.96
N LEU A 135 11.67 10.07 15.86
CA LEU A 135 11.55 9.48 14.53
C LEU A 135 12.86 8.82 14.06
N ASP A 136 12.74 7.81 13.20
CA ASP A 136 13.86 7.21 12.47
C ASP A 136 14.19 7.99 11.17
N GLY A 137 15.17 7.48 10.42
CA GLY A 137 15.58 8.06 9.13
C GLY A 137 14.46 8.08 8.07
N SER A 138 13.45 7.22 8.20
CA SER A 138 12.26 7.14 7.35
C SER A 138 11.10 7.99 7.86
N LYS A 139 11.33 8.82 8.89
CA LYS A 139 10.33 9.68 9.54
C LYS A 139 9.22 8.89 10.22
N ARG A 140 9.49 7.68 10.68
CA ARG A 140 8.54 6.86 11.46
C ARG A 140 8.91 6.88 12.93
N VAL A 141 7.92 6.74 13.81
CA VAL A 141 8.13 6.68 15.26
C VAL A 141 8.95 5.44 15.59
N VAL A 142 10.10 5.63 16.27
CA VAL A 142 10.95 4.52 16.71
C VAL A 142 10.18 3.71 17.74
N THR A 143 9.88 2.47 17.39
CA THR A 143 8.94 1.63 18.12
C THR A 143 9.57 0.28 18.46
N ASP A 144 9.39 -0.20 19.68
CA ASP A 144 9.66 -1.60 20.03
C ASP A 144 8.62 -2.48 19.33
N THR A 145 9.05 -3.30 18.37
CA THR A 145 8.13 -4.11 17.57
C THR A 145 7.28 -5.06 18.41
N SER A 146 7.83 -5.59 19.52
CA SER A 146 7.13 -6.61 20.30
C SER A 146 6.00 -6.05 21.16
N THR A 147 6.14 -4.82 21.63
CA THR A 147 5.23 -4.17 22.58
C THR A 147 4.56 -2.90 22.07
N LEU A 148 4.98 -2.41 20.90
CA LEU A 148 4.44 -1.23 20.23
C LEU A 148 4.68 0.08 20.99
N ARG A 149 5.52 0.06 22.03
CA ARG A 149 5.96 1.26 22.77
C ARG A 149 6.89 2.11 21.92
N ALA A 150 6.68 3.43 21.90
CA ALA A 150 7.58 4.36 21.25
C ALA A 150 8.82 4.60 22.13
N THR A 151 9.97 4.03 21.74
CA THR A 151 11.15 3.93 22.62
C THR A 151 11.95 5.22 22.74
N LYS A 152 11.71 6.19 21.85
CA LYS A 152 12.31 7.52 21.89
C LYS A 152 11.34 8.62 22.32
N ALA A 153 10.11 8.26 22.65
CA ALA A 153 9.09 9.17 23.19
C ALA A 153 9.00 8.99 24.72
N PRO A 154 8.36 9.93 25.45
CA PRO A 154 8.00 9.72 26.85
C PRO A 154 7.17 8.45 27.05
N ALA A 155 7.17 7.93 28.28
CA ALA A 155 6.34 6.80 28.66
C ALA A 155 4.84 7.07 28.39
N GLY A 156 4.09 6.02 28.07
CA GLY A 156 2.68 6.12 27.70
C GLY A 156 2.43 6.48 26.23
N VAL A 157 3.49 6.59 25.41
CA VAL A 157 3.36 6.75 23.95
C VAL A 157 3.57 5.41 23.26
N TYR A 158 2.65 5.08 22.36
CA TYR A 158 2.68 3.88 21.53
C TYR A 158 2.53 4.26 20.07
N SER A 159 2.96 3.37 19.17
CA SER A 159 2.86 3.58 17.73
C SER A 159 2.50 2.29 17.02
N LEU A 160 1.54 2.38 16.10
CA LEU A 160 1.06 1.28 15.28
C LEU A 160 0.86 1.72 13.82
N GLY A 161 0.71 0.76 12.91
CA GLY A 161 0.47 1.02 11.49
C GLY A 161 1.63 1.75 10.80
N ASP A 162 1.34 2.43 9.69
CA ASP A 162 2.34 3.02 8.77
C ASP A 162 3.26 4.08 9.40
N VAL A 163 2.87 4.64 10.56
CA VAL A 163 3.70 5.60 11.30
C VAL A 163 4.75 4.94 12.19
N ALA A 164 4.61 3.64 12.49
CA ALA A 164 5.55 2.91 13.34
C ALA A 164 6.75 2.37 12.55
N SER A 165 7.96 2.45 13.12
CA SER A 165 9.21 2.07 12.44
C SER A 165 9.25 0.62 11.98
N PHE A 166 8.54 -0.29 12.66
CA PHE A 166 8.45 -1.71 12.27
C PHE A 166 7.60 -1.94 11.01
N SER A 167 6.68 -1.04 10.67
CA SER A 167 5.66 -1.32 9.64
C SER A 167 6.25 -1.49 8.24
N LYS A 168 5.76 -2.49 7.50
CA LYS A 168 6.03 -2.68 6.06
C LYS A 168 4.99 -1.94 5.20
N ASN A 169 4.24 -0.99 5.77
CA ASN A 169 3.05 -0.33 5.21
C ASN A 169 2.03 -1.35 4.70
N SER A 170 1.61 -2.24 5.58
CA SER A 170 0.65 -3.29 5.27
C SER A 170 -0.48 -3.30 6.29
N ILE A 171 -1.68 -3.66 5.84
CA ILE A 171 -2.84 -3.82 6.74
C ILE A 171 -2.59 -4.91 7.78
N MET A 172 -1.81 -5.95 7.45
CA MET A 172 -1.46 -7.02 8.38
C MET A 172 -0.61 -6.51 9.55
N ASP A 173 0.37 -5.63 9.29
CA ASP A 173 1.17 -5.03 10.36
C ASP A 173 0.32 -4.14 11.28
N ALA A 174 -0.64 -3.41 10.70
CA ALA A 174 -1.55 -2.57 11.45
C ALA A 174 -2.50 -3.39 12.34
N GLU A 175 -3.08 -4.47 11.81
CA GLU A 175 -4.09 -5.27 12.51
C GLU A 175 -3.49 -6.29 13.48
N TRP A 176 -2.47 -7.05 13.06
CA TRP A 176 -1.93 -8.14 13.88
C TRP A 176 -1.11 -7.64 15.07
N SER A 177 -0.74 -6.36 15.09
CA SER A 177 -0.08 -5.73 16.23
C SER A 177 -1.05 -5.28 17.33
N VAL A 178 -2.36 -5.11 17.02
CA VAL A 178 -3.35 -4.58 17.96
C VAL A 178 -3.43 -5.35 19.28
N PRO A 179 -3.46 -6.71 19.31
CA PRO A 179 -3.52 -7.43 20.59
C PRO A 179 -2.32 -7.17 21.51
N ALA A 180 -1.12 -7.03 20.95
CA ALA A 180 0.09 -6.73 21.73
C ALA A 180 0.13 -5.28 22.20
N LEU A 181 -0.40 -4.35 21.40
CA LEU A 181 -0.61 -2.96 21.81
C LEU A 181 -1.58 -2.89 23.00
N CYS A 182 -2.75 -3.52 22.89
CA CYS A 182 -3.75 -3.55 23.96
C CYS A 182 -3.18 -4.12 25.26
N TYR A 183 -2.41 -5.22 25.18
CA TYR A 183 -1.73 -5.78 26.34
C TYR A 183 -0.72 -4.80 26.94
N SER A 184 0.07 -4.11 26.10
CA SER A 184 1.09 -3.17 26.56
C SER A 184 0.50 -1.95 27.26
N ILE A 185 -0.63 -1.44 26.76
CA ILE A 185 -1.40 -0.37 27.41
C ILE A 185 -1.97 -0.86 28.75
N TRP A 186 -2.63 -2.02 28.78
CA TRP A 186 -3.17 -2.60 30.00
C TRP A 186 -2.10 -2.81 31.08
N SER A 187 -0.94 -3.34 30.68
CA SER A 187 0.19 -3.58 31.58
C SER A 187 0.71 -2.28 32.19
N ASP A 188 0.90 -1.24 31.37
CA ASP A 188 1.45 0.05 31.81
C ASP A 188 0.46 0.86 32.68
N LEU A 189 -0.84 0.65 32.52
CA LEU A 189 -1.88 1.26 33.36
C LEU A 189 -2.07 0.55 34.72
N GLY A 190 -1.20 -0.40 35.07
CA GLY A 190 -1.26 -1.10 36.35
C GLY A 190 -2.09 -2.38 36.31
N GLY A 191 -2.12 -3.09 35.18
CA GLY A 191 -2.84 -4.37 35.03
C GLY A 191 -2.51 -5.45 36.07
N ASN A 192 -1.36 -5.35 36.75
CA ASN A 192 -0.99 -6.24 37.86
C ASN A 192 -1.58 -5.83 39.23
N SER A 193 -2.23 -4.66 39.32
CA SER A 193 -2.84 -4.12 40.54
C SER A 193 -4.36 -4.36 40.61
N THR A 194 -4.99 -4.83 39.53
CA THR A 194 -6.40 -5.20 39.52
C THR A 194 -6.60 -6.58 40.17
N LYS A 195 -7.45 -6.67 41.21
CA LYS A 195 -7.86 -7.91 41.90
C LYS A 195 -8.71 -8.86 41.01
N GLY A 196 -8.46 -8.91 39.71
CA GLY A 196 -9.20 -9.68 38.72
C GLY A 196 -8.33 -10.07 37.53
N ASN A 197 -8.62 -11.24 36.97
CA ASN A 197 -7.96 -11.96 35.86
C ASN A 197 -6.87 -11.19 35.11
N ALA A 198 -5.60 -11.46 35.45
CA ALA A 198 -4.45 -10.99 34.70
C ALA A 198 -4.56 -11.40 33.22
N LEU A 199 -4.36 -10.44 32.31
CA LEU A 199 -4.33 -10.75 30.89
C LEU A 199 -3.09 -11.59 30.57
N LYS A 200 -3.24 -12.55 29.66
CA LYS A 200 -2.10 -13.30 29.12
C LYS A 200 -1.22 -12.35 28.29
N GLU A 201 0.09 -12.41 28.49
CA GLU A 201 1.05 -11.64 27.70
C GLU A 201 0.84 -11.85 26.20
N LYS A 202 0.78 -10.74 25.47
CA LYS A 202 0.75 -10.69 24.01
C LYS A 202 1.92 -9.85 23.52
N LYS A 203 2.73 -10.44 22.64
CA LYS A 203 3.82 -9.77 21.94
C LYS A 203 3.60 -9.89 20.44
N TYR A 204 3.87 -8.80 19.73
CA TYR A 204 3.79 -8.81 18.27
C TYR A 204 5.09 -9.36 17.68
N LYS A 205 4.95 -10.29 16.73
CA LYS A 205 6.05 -10.78 15.91
C LYS A 205 5.69 -10.52 14.46
N GLN A 206 6.42 -9.61 13.84
CA GLN A 206 6.19 -9.28 12.44
C GLN A 206 6.44 -10.50 11.55
N MET A 207 5.57 -10.68 10.55
CA MET A 207 5.73 -11.75 9.56
C MET A 207 6.90 -11.41 8.63
N GLU A 208 7.88 -12.30 8.59
CA GLU A 208 9.07 -12.14 7.73
C GLU A 208 8.94 -12.80 6.36
N ALA A 209 8.02 -13.75 6.25
CA ALA A 209 7.66 -14.36 4.98
C ALA A 209 6.79 -13.39 4.17
N ASP A 210 7.00 -13.35 2.86
CA ASP A 210 6.22 -12.49 1.97
C ASP A 210 4.74 -12.93 1.98
N MET A 211 3.86 -11.94 2.11
CA MET A 211 2.42 -12.11 2.01
C MET A 211 1.85 -10.94 1.20
N GLN A 212 1.56 -11.19 -0.07
CA GLN A 212 0.94 -10.19 -0.94
C GLN A 212 0.16 -10.87 -2.06
N ILE A 213 -1.08 -10.42 -2.26
CA ILE A 213 -1.95 -10.86 -3.35
C ILE A 213 -2.21 -9.63 -4.22
N VAL A 214 -1.83 -9.72 -5.49
CA VAL A 214 -1.85 -8.62 -6.45
C VAL A 214 -2.71 -9.02 -7.65
N PRO A 215 -4.01 -8.68 -7.62
CA PRO A 215 -4.89 -8.83 -8.77
C PRO A 215 -4.35 -8.09 -10.01
N ILE A 216 -4.57 -8.67 -11.18
CA ILE A 216 -4.36 -8.04 -12.48
C ILE A 216 -5.70 -8.17 -13.22
N GLY A 217 -6.64 -7.31 -12.85
CA GLY A 217 -8.05 -7.43 -13.21
C GLY A 217 -8.80 -8.52 -12.41
N PRO A 218 -10.08 -8.75 -12.71
CA PRO A 218 -10.97 -9.59 -11.89
C PRO A 218 -10.76 -11.10 -12.08
N ASN A 219 -9.92 -11.51 -13.03
CA ASN A 219 -9.76 -12.91 -13.41
C ASN A 219 -8.53 -13.60 -12.83
N GLY A 220 -7.74 -12.91 -12.02
CA GLY A 220 -6.58 -13.49 -11.36
C GLY A 220 -5.51 -12.45 -11.08
N GLY A 221 -4.25 -12.89 -11.12
CA GLY A 221 -3.09 -12.02 -10.92
C GLY A 221 -1.88 -12.83 -10.47
N VAL A 222 -1.06 -12.21 -9.64
CA VAL A 222 0.10 -12.85 -8.99
C VAL A 222 -0.03 -12.77 -7.48
N GLY A 223 0.56 -13.72 -6.77
CA GLY A 223 0.54 -13.67 -5.32
C GLY A 223 1.59 -14.56 -4.68
N VAL A 224 1.93 -14.20 -3.44
CA VAL A 224 2.80 -14.96 -2.54
C VAL A 224 2.09 -15.05 -1.19
N LEU A 225 2.00 -16.26 -0.64
CA LEU A 225 1.55 -16.50 0.74
C LEU A 225 2.61 -17.31 1.47
N PHE A 226 3.04 -16.81 2.63
CA PHE A 226 4.08 -17.43 3.45
C PHE A 226 5.36 -17.74 2.64
N GLY A 227 5.74 -16.86 1.72
CA GLY A 227 6.91 -17.02 0.85
C GLY A 227 6.70 -17.92 -0.38
N TRP A 228 5.57 -18.61 -0.49
CA TRP A 228 5.25 -19.49 -1.62
C TRP A 228 4.42 -18.76 -2.67
N GLN A 229 4.82 -18.85 -3.93
CA GLN A 229 4.00 -18.38 -5.05
C GLN A 229 2.69 -19.19 -5.10
N ILE A 230 1.56 -18.48 -5.21
CA ILE A 230 0.24 -19.10 -5.35
C ILE A 230 -0.25 -19.03 -6.81
N PRO A 231 -1.02 -20.03 -7.27
CA PRO A 231 -1.63 -20.02 -8.60
C PRO A 231 -2.66 -18.88 -8.76
N SER A 232 -2.83 -18.39 -9.99
CA SER A 232 -3.69 -17.25 -10.32
C SER A 232 -5.17 -17.44 -9.94
N PHE A 233 -5.69 -18.68 -9.98
CA PHE A 233 -7.08 -18.93 -9.55
C PHE A 233 -7.29 -18.68 -8.05
N LEU A 234 -6.26 -18.89 -7.20
CA LEU A 234 -6.33 -18.54 -5.79
C LEU A 234 -6.30 -17.02 -5.60
N VAL A 235 -5.55 -16.29 -6.42
CA VAL A 235 -5.59 -14.82 -6.43
C VAL A 235 -7.01 -14.32 -6.73
N LYS A 236 -7.68 -14.94 -7.71
CA LYS A 236 -9.06 -14.65 -8.06
C LYS A 236 -10.04 -14.90 -6.92
N THR A 237 -9.98 -16.08 -6.29
CA THR A 237 -10.93 -16.45 -5.23
C THR A 237 -10.69 -15.67 -3.95
N LEU A 238 -9.43 -15.36 -3.63
CA LEU A 238 -9.09 -14.63 -2.42
C LEU A 238 -9.37 -13.13 -2.57
N LYS A 239 -8.86 -12.47 -3.61
CA LYS A 239 -8.88 -11.00 -3.69
C LYS A 239 -9.52 -10.44 -4.96
N SER A 240 -9.25 -10.98 -6.16
CA SER A 240 -9.62 -10.27 -7.40
C SER A 240 -11.13 -10.07 -7.60
N LYS A 241 -11.99 -10.90 -6.99
CA LYS A 241 -13.45 -10.77 -7.13
C LYS A 241 -14.03 -9.52 -6.46
N THR A 242 -13.55 -9.18 -5.26
CA THR A 242 -14.17 -8.13 -4.43
C THR A 242 -13.15 -7.15 -3.84
N TYR A 243 -11.85 -7.37 -4.06
CA TYR A 243 -10.77 -6.62 -3.42
C TYR A 243 -10.83 -6.59 -1.89
N PHE A 244 -11.51 -7.56 -1.27
CA PHE A 244 -11.85 -7.57 0.15
C PHE A 244 -12.71 -6.37 0.59
N LEU A 245 -13.42 -5.71 -0.31
CA LEU A 245 -14.29 -4.58 0.01
C LEU A 245 -15.37 -4.96 1.02
N GLU A 246 -15.81 -6.22 1.03
CA GLU A 246 -16.75 -6.75 2.02
C GLU A 246 -16.21 -6.70 3.46
N LYS A 247 -14.88 -6.68 3.63
CA LYS A 247 -14.22 -6.59 4.94
C LYS A 247 -13.87 -5.16 5.32
N ALA A 248 -13.94 -4.21 4.39
CA ALA A 248 -13.44 -2.85 4.60
C ALA A 248 -14.16 -2.13 5.75
N ALA A 249 -15.49 -2.27 5.85
CA ALA A 249 -16.27 -1.63 6.90
C ALA A 249 -15.88 -2.13 8.31
N GLY A 250 -15.89 -3.45 8.53
CA GLY A 250 -15.54 -4.04 9.83
C GLY A 250 -14.10 -3.73 10.27
N LYS A 251 -13.18 -3.64 9.31
CA LYS A 251 -11.79 -3.21 9.56
C LYS A 251 -11.69 -1.74 9.92
N ALA A 252 -12.41 -0.87 9.22
CA ALA A 252 -12.40 0.56 9.46
C ALA A 252 -13.08 0.94 10.79
N THR A 253 -14.14 0.25 11.17
CA THR A 253 -14.85 0.49 12.45
C THR A 253 -14.18 -0.20 13.65
N GLY A 254 -13.29 -1.17 13.40
CA GLY A 254 -12.65 -1.98 14.44
C GLY A 254 -13.54 -3.10 14.98
N GLU A 255 -14.72 -3.35 14.39
CA GLU A 255 -15.61 -4.45 14.78
C GLU A 255 -14.94 -5.82 14.69
N ASP A 256 -14.03 -5.99 13.73
CA ASP A 256 -13.26 -7.23 13.57
C ASP A 256 -12.32 -7.49 14.75
N VAL A 257 -11.83 -6.42 15.39
CA VAL A 257 -10.93 -6.52 16.56
C VAL A 257 -11.73 -6.86 17.82
N LEU A 258 -12.94 -6.33 17.97
CA LEU A 258 -13.79 -6.60 19.15
C LEU A 258 -14.23 -8.07 19.24
N LYS A 259 -14.26 -8.79 18.11
CA LYS A 259 -14.69 -10.20 18.02
C LYS A 259 -13.55 -11.20 18.27
N ALA A 260 -12.30 -10.75 18.28
CA ALA A 260 -11.09 -11.58 18.33
C ALA A 260 -10.48 -11.68 19.74
#